data_AF-A0A920P7P1-F1
#
_entry.id   AF-A0A920P7P1-F1
#
_cell.length_a   1.000
_cell.length_b   1.000
_cell.length_c   1.000
_cell.angle_alpha   90.00
_cell.angle_beta   90.00
_cell.angle_gamma   90.00
#
_symmetry.space_group_name_H-M   'P 1'
#
loop_
_entity.id
_entity.type
_entity.pdbx_description
1 polymer ?
#
loop_
_entity_poly.entity_id
_entity_poly.type
_entity_poly.pdbx_seq_one_letter_code
_entity_poly.pdbx_strand_id
1 'polypeptide(L)' 'MKKVVSEISGTVFSLPWLIAQDNGLFTDEGIDMEFVRTLPTGDVEHTENPEEVNPVLQHTAFEEAKVSIYRA' A
#
# COMPACT_ATOMS: atom_id res chain seq x y z
N MET A 1 11.50 -17.82 -7.28
CA MET A 1 11.48 -16.48 -6.68
C MET A 1 10.06 -15.94 -6.78
N LYS A 2 9.45 -15.53 -5.66
CA LYS A 2 8.05 -15.09 -5.63
C LYS A 2 8.01 -13.59 -5.91
N LYS A 3 7.31 -13.17 -6.96
CA LYS A 3 7.14 -11.75 -7.25
C LYS A 3 6.05 -11.16 -6.34
N VAL A 4 6.38 -10.07 -5.64
CA VAL A 4 5.46 -9.33 -4.78
C VAL A 4 5.57 -7.85 -5.15
N VAL A 5 4.41 -7.23 -5.39
CA VAL A 5 4.30 -5.79 -5.61
C VAL A 5 3.62 -5.20 -4.38
N SER A 6 4.24 -4.19 -3.77
CA SER A 6 3.70 -3.51 -2.61
C SER A 6 3.67 -2.01 -2.85
N GLU A 7 2.58 -1.38 -2.44
CA GLU A 7 2.52 0.08 -2.46
C GLU A 7 3.30 0.65 -1.27
N ILE A 8 4.04 1.72 -1.52
CA ILE A 8 4.65 2.56 -0.49
C ILE A 8 3.93 3.90 -0.43
N SER A 9 3.32 4.18 0.72
CA SER A 9 2.82 5.50 1.10
C SER A 9 3.87 6.24 1.91
N GLY A 10 3.54 7.41 2.48
CA GLY A 10 4.47 8.37 3.07
C GLY A 10 5.77 7.79 3.67
N THR A 11 6.90 8.43 3.35
CA THR A 11 8.27 7.90 3.55
C THR A 11 8.49 7.25 4.91
N VAL A 12 7.99 7.85 5.99
CA VAL A 12 8.19 7.35 7.36
C VAL A 12 7.60 5.95 7.56
N PHE A 13 6.43 5.67 7.01
CA PHE A 13 5.75 4.39 7.17
C PHE A 13 6.38 3.29 6.30
N SER A 14 7.05 3.68 5.22
CA SER A 14 7.67 2.76 4.27
C SER A 14 9.13 2.44 4.59
N LEU A 15 9.77 3.20 5.49
CA LEU A 15 11.18 3.05 5.85
C LEU A 15 11.59 1.61 6.22
N PRO A 16 10.85 0.86 7.08
CA PRO A 16 11.27 -0.50 7.45
C PRO A 16 11.39 -1.43 6.24
N TRP A 17 10.50 -1.29 5.27
CA TRP A 17 10.47 -2.11 4.06
C TRP A 17 11.59 -1.74 3.09
N LEU A 18 11.90 -0.45 2.96
CA LEU A 18 13.02 0.03 2.16
C LEU A 18 14.36 -0.46 2.73
N ILE A 19 14.53 -0.38 4.05
CA ILE A 19 15.73 -0.90 4.73
C ILE A 19 15.85 -2.42 4.52
N ALA A 20 14.74 -3.15 4.62
CA ALA A 20 14.76 -4.60 4.39
C ALA A 20 15.18 -4.96 2.95
N GLN A 21 14.75 -4.18 1.95
CA GLN A 21 15.18 -4.35 0.56
C GLN A 21 16.67 -4.04 0.39
N ASP A 22 17.15 -2.93 0.95
CA ASP A 22 18.56 -2.53 0.88
C ASP A 22 19.49 -3.57 1.55
N ASN A 23 19.00 -4.26 2.58
CA ASN A 23 19.74 -5.32 3.26
C ASN A 23 19.56 -6.72 2.63
N GLY A 24 18.84 -6.83 1.51
CA GLY A 24 18.66 -8.11 0.81
C GLY A 24 17.73 -9.11 1.50
N LEU A 25 17.01 -8.69 2.56
CA LEU A 25 16.20 -9.60 3.38
C LEU A 25 15.08 -10.29 2.58
N PHE A 26 14.55 -9.62 1.55
CA PHE A 26 13.57 -10.24 0.65
C PHE A 26 14.21 -11.28 -0.27
N THR A 27 15.42 -11.01 -0.77
CA THR A 27 16.14 -11.93 -1.65
C THR A 27 16.52 -13.21 -0.92
N ASP A 28 16.92 -13.10 0.35
CA ASP A 28 17.22 -14.25 1.21
C ASP A 28 15.99 -15.17 1.41
N GLU A 29 14.79 -14.59 1.45
CA GLU A 29 13.50 -15.29 1.50
C GLU A 29 13.00 -15.74 0.11
N GLY A 30 13.79 -15.52 -0.95
CA GLY A 30 13.41 -15.85 -2.33
C GLY A 30 12.24 -15.01 -2.85
N ILE A 31 12.08 -13.78 -2.35
CA ILE A 31 11.08 -12.79 -2.75
C ILE A 31 11.71 -11.75 -3.66
N ASP A 32 11.08 -11.54 -4.82
CA ASP A 32 11.36 -10.44 -5.73
C ASP A 32 10.36 -9.30 -5.42
N MET A 33 10.82 -8.32 -4.63
CA MET A 33 9.99 -7.24 -4.11
C MET A 33 10.07 -6.00 -5.00
N GLU A 34 8.91 -5.51 -5.43
CA GLU A 34 8.77 -4.27 -6.20
C GLU A 34 7.92 -3.27 -5.40
N PHE A 35 8.50 -2.11 -5.06
CA PHE A 35 7.75 -1.03 -4.42
C PHE A 35 7.25 -0.03 -5.46
N VAL A 36 5.93 0.20 -5.47
CA VAL A 36 5.29 1.22 -6.30
C VAL A 36 4.76 2.34 -5.41
N ARG A 37 4.85 3.60 -5.87
CA ARG A 37 4.23 4.70 -5.12
C ARG A 37 2.73 4.55 -5.13
N THR A 38 2.11 4.69 -3.97
CA THR A 38 0.65 4.78 -3.88
C THR A 38 0.15 6.03 -4.62
N LEU A 39 -1.10 5.98 -5.08
CA LEU A 39 -1.73 7.13 -5.71
C LEU A 39 -1.82 8.27 -4.70
N PRO A 40 -1.60 9.53 -5.12
CA PRO A 40 -1.81 10.67 -4.23
C PRO A 40 -3.26 10.66 -3.76
N THR A 41 -3.46 10.75 -2.45
CA THR A 41 -4.75 11.15 -1.87
C THR A 41 -5.04 12.54 -2.38
N GLY A 42 -6.08 12.68 -3.21
CA GLY A 42 -6.57 13.99 -3.61
C GLY A 42 -6.95 14.81 -2.38
N ASP A 43 -7.09 16.12 -2.56
CA ASP A 43 -7.53 17.00 -1.48
C ASP A 43 -8.89 16.50 -0.95
N VAL A 44 -8.93 16.19 0.35
CA VAL A 44 -10.18 15.89 1.04
C VAL A 44 -10.72 17.21 1.55
N GLU A 45 -11.88 17.64 1.06
CA GLU A 45 -12.54 18.83 1.60
C GLU A 45 -12.85 18.60 3.08
N HIS A 46 -12.37 19.53 3.92
CA HIS A 46 -12.70 19.53 5.33
C HIS A 46 -14.12 20.08 5.50
N THR A 47 -15.03 19.24 5.97
CA THR A 47 -16.41 19.58 6.33
C THR A 47 -16.62 19.40 7.83
N GLU A 48 -17.50 20.20 8.43
CA GLU A 48 -17.94 20.03 9.83
C GLU A 48 -18.94 18.88 9.99
N ASN A 49 -19.49 18.36 8.88
CA ASN A 49 -20.47 17.28 8.87
C ASN A 49 -19.81 15.94 8.46
N PRO A 50 -19.58 15.00 9.39
CA PRO A 50 -18.90 13.74 9.09
C PRO A 50 -19.60 12.84 8.07
N GLU A 51 -20.92 12.98 7.91
CA GLU A 51 -21.72 12.19 6.96
C GLU A 51 -21.44 12.54 5.49
N GLU A 52 -20.81 13.69 5.23
CA GLU A 52 -20.42 14.13 3.89
C GLU A 52 -19.06 13.56 3.45
N VAL A 53 -18.33 12.91 4.37
CA VAL A 53 -17.01 12.34 4.09
C VAL A 53 -17.16 10.84 3.84
N ASN A 54 -16.69 10.36 2.68
CA ASN A 54 -16.54 8.92 2.47
C ASN A 54 -15.44 8.39 3.41
N PRO A 55 -15.76 7.55 4.41
CA PRO A 55 -14.80 7.09 5.40
C PRO A 55 -13.73 6.15 4.81
N VAL A 56 -13.98 5.60 3.62
CA VAL A 56 -13.08 4.65 2.94
C VAL A 56 -12.06 5.40 2.06
N LEU A 57 -12.28 6.69 1.80
CA LEU A 57 -11.43 7.56 0.97
C LEU A 57 -11.09 6.91 -0.38
N GLN A 58 -9.81 6.60 -0.62
CA GLN A 58 -9.31 5.99 -1.85
C GLN A 58 -9.28 4.46 -1.84
N HIS A 59 -9.61 3.82 -0.72
CA HIS A 59 -9.58 2.36 -0.65
C HIS A 59 -10.80 1.80 -1.38
N THR A 60 -10.59 0.79 -2.22
CA THR A 60 -11.70 0.05 -2.81
C THR A 60 -12.17 -1.00 -1.81
N ALA A 61 -13.49 -1.12 -1.62
CA ALA A 61 -14.07 -2.14 -0.77
C ALA A 61 -13.61 -3.54 -1.22
N PHE A 62 -13.33 -4.42 -0.26
CA PHE A 62 -12.83 -5.76 -0.52
C PHE A 62 -13.79 -6.58 -1.41
N GLU A 63 -15.09 -6.32 -1.24
CA GLU A 63 -16.21 -6.95 -1.94
C GLU A 63 -16.22 -6.64 -3.44
N GLU A 64 -15.58 -5.56 -3.89
CA GLU A 64 -15.47 -5.25 -5.33
C GLU A 64 -14.42 -6.10 -6.05
N ALA A 65 -13.74 -7.02 -5.35
CA ALA A 65 -12.77 -7.97 -5.91
C ALA A 65 -11.60 -7.34 -6.71
N LYS A 66 -11.35 -6.04 -6.51
CA LYS A 66 -10.21 -5.32 -7.15
C LYS A 66 -8.91 -5.44 -6.36
N VAL A 67 -8.93 -6.10 -5.21
CA VAL A 67 -7.73 -6.36 -4.39
C VAL A 67 -7.17 -7.74 -4.71
N SER A 68 -5.87 -7.82 -5.02
CA SER A 68 -5.20 -9.10 -5.23
C SER A 68 -5.01 -9.81 -3.89
N ILE A 69 -5.72 -10.92 -3.70
CA ILE A 69 -5.61 -11.74 -2.51
C ILE A 69 -4.32 -12.57 -2.62
N TYR A 70 -3.35 -12.32 -1.74
CA TYR A 70 -2.22 -13.22 -1.56
C TYR A 70 -2.73 -14.57 -1.06
N ARG A 71 -2.55 -15.62 -1.86
CA ARG A 71 -2.72 -17.01 -1.41
C ARG A 71 -1.34 -17.57 -1.06
N ALA A 72 -1.21 -18.03 0.19
CA ALA A 72 -0.01 -18.67 0.72
C ALA A 72 0.24 -20.00 0.02
#